data_AF-A0A6J4YLT9-F1
#
_entry.id   AF-A0A6J4YLT9-F1
#
_cell.length_a   1.000
_cell.length_b   1.000
_cell.length_c   1.000
_cell.angle_alpha   90.00
_cell.angle_beta   90.00
_cell.angle_gamma   90.00
#
_symmetry.space_group_name_H-M   'P 1'
#
loop_
_entity.id
_entity.type
_entity.pdbx_description
1 polymer ?
#
loop_
_entity_poly.entity_id
_entity_poly.type
_entity_poly.pdbx_seq_one_letter_code
_entity_poly.pdbx_strand_id
1 'polypeptide(L)'
;MDNQIAYIMYLTVFRLAIVAAGITSIILGYKLFVRGVFHGTGANAQVGQNVAAEIAGAKFTLRNAAPGTCFALFGSIVIAVMFLTGGPEGTFEVPETGGAITTLRGDEAAQIQSHVRLALALLKRGESSQANLTAHKGLQLLAPHLNDVAWVLMKTNPEEPLAGLLAESAVAINPLDANFLHTLSEVQFHRGDQKSAIKTLTRAQAIDPAFAEQLARRRSEIVD
;
A
#
# COMPACT_ATOMS: atom_id res chain seq x y z
N MET A 1 19.03 -5.02 -18.08
CA MET A 1 18.18 -3.88 -18.49
C MET A 1 17.03 -3.81 -17.51
N ASP A 2 17.19 -2.87 -16.59
CA ASP A 2 16.34 -2.43 -15.49
C ASP A 2 14.90 -2.94 -15.44
N ASN A 3 14.61 -3.77 -14.44
CA ASN A 3 13.25 -4.05 -13.98
C ASN A 3 12.46 -2.74 -13.72
N GLN A 4 13.17 -1.65 -13.39
CA GLN A 4 12.60 -0.30 -13.32
C GLN A 4 12.14 0.23 -14.69
N ILE A 5 12.91 0.05 -15.76
CA ILE A 5 12.49 0.43 -17.12
C ILE A 5 11.29 -0.43 -17.54
N ALA A 6 11.28 -1.72 -17.25
CA ALA A 6 10.15 -2.60 -17.53
C ALA A 6 8.88 -2.16 -16.79
N TYR A 7 9.01 -1.75 -15.52
CA TYR A 7 7.89 -1.25 -14.73
C TYR A 7 7.38 0.12 -15.20
N ILE A 8 8.28 1.06 -15.51
CA ILE A 8 7.92 2.37 -16.08
C ILE A 8 7.23 2.17 -17.43
N MET A 9 7.74 1.25 -18.26
CA MET A 9 7.14 0.89 -19.54
C MET A 9 5.74 0.29 -19.33
N TYR A 10 5.59 -0.65 -18.39
CA TYR A 10 4.30 -1.24 -18.03
C TYR A 10 3.29 -0.18 -17.57
N LEU A 11 3.67 0.71 -16.63
CA LEU A 11 2.82 1.80 -16.16
C LEU A 11 2.43 2.76 -17.29
N THR A 12 3.36 3.06 -18.18
CA THR A 12 3.13 3.95 -19.32
C THR A 12 2.15 3.33 -20.31
N VAL A 13 2.34 2.05 -20.66
CA VAL A 13 1.44 1.30 -21.54
C VAL A 13 0.06 1.16 -20.92
N PHE A 14 -0.03 0.86 -19.63
CA PHE A 14 -1.29 0.75 -18.90
C PHE A 14 -2.07 2.08 -18.92
N ARG A 15 -1.40 3.20 -18.64
CA ARG A 15 -2.01 4.53 -18.71
C ARG A 15 -2.47 4.88 -20.13
N LEU A 16 -1.67 4.57 -21.15
CA LEU A 16 -2.05 4.77 -22.54
C LEU A 16 -3.27 3.92 -22.94
N ALA A 17 -3.34 2.67 -22.47
CA ALA A 17 -4.48 1.79 -22.72
C ALA A 17 -5.77 2.32 -22.10
N ILE A 18 -5.71 2.86 -20.87
CA ILE A 18 -6.87 3.48 -20.20
C ILE A 18 -7.34 4.73 -20.98
N VAL A 19 -6.41 5.60 -21.38
CA VAL A 19 -6.74 6.79 -22.18
C VAL A 19 -7.38 6.39 -23.50
N ALA A 20 -6.82 5.38 -24.18
CA ALA A 20 -7.39 4.85 -25.43
C ALA A 20 -8.80 4.27 -25.22
N ALA A 21 -9.04 3.51 -24.14
CA ALA A 21 -10.35 2.98 -23.80
C ALA A 21 -11.37 4.10 -23.51
N GLY A 22 -10.95 5.15 -22.78
CA GLY A 22 -11.78 6.32 -22.50
C GLY A 22 -12.17 7.08 -23.78
N ILE A 23 -11.20 7.36 -24.66
CA ILE A 23 -11.46 7.99 -25.97
C ILE A 23 -12.41 7.14 -26.81
N THR A 24 -12.19 5.82 -26.86
CA THR A 24 -13.05 4.90 -27.62
C THR A 24 -14.49 4.91 -27.10
N SER A 25 -14.68 4.92 -25.77
CA SER A 25 -16.00 5.03 -25.13
C SER A 25 -16.72 6.34 -25.50
N ILE A 26 -16.00 7.47 -25.49
CA ILE A 26 -16.54 8.78 -25.90
C ILE A 26 -16.95 8.77 -27.38
N ILE A 27 -16.11 8.24 -28.27
CA ILE A 27 -16.39 8.17 -29.71
C ILE A 27 -17.60 7.28 -29.99
N LEU A 28 -17.71 6.13 -29.33
CA LEU A 28 -18.85 5.22 -29.47
C LEU A 28 -20.14 5.87 -28.94
N GLY A 29 -20.08 6.54 -27.78
CA GLY A 29 -21.19 7.31 -27.23
C GLY A 29 -21.65 8.42 -28.18
N TYR A 30 -20.71 9.17 -28.77
CA TYR A 30 -21.00 10.19 -29.78
C TYR A 30 -21.59 9.59 -31.06
N LYS A 31 -21.05 8.48 -31.57
CA LYS A 31 -21.59 7.80 -32.75
C LYS A 31 -23.01 7.26 -32.53
N LEU A 32 -23.30 6.70 -31.36
CA LEU A 32 -24.64 6.26 -30.99
C LEU A 32 -25.61 7.44 -30.88
N PHE A 33 -25.13 8.59 -30.37
CA PHE A 33 -25.90 9.83 -30.32
C PHE A 33 -26.24 10.35 -31.72
N VAL A 34 -25.25 10.49 -32.60
CA VAL A 34 -25.44 11.00 -33.98
C VAL A 34 -26.26 10.04 -34.83
N ARG A 35 -26.09 8.72 -34.67
CA ARG A 35 -26.89 7.71 -35.38
C ARG A 35 -28.33 7.60 -34.89
N GLY A 36 -28.69 8.33 -33.82
CA GLY A 36 -30.07 8.44 -33.37
C GLY A 36 -30.72 7.07 -33.18
N VAL A 37 -30.24 6.29 -32.20
CA VAL A 37 -30.88 5.02 -31.75
C VAL A 37 -32.35 5.20 -31.31
N PHE A 38 -32.90 6.42 -31.42
CA PHE A 38 -34.32 6.75 -31.22
C PHE A 38 -35.08 7.18 -32.48
N HIS A 39 -34.50 7.12 -33.67
CA HIS A 39 -35.19 7.42 -34.93
C HIS A 39 -35.64 6.14 -35.64
N GLY A 40 -36.82 5.65 -35.25
CA GLY A 40 -37.62 4.62 -35.92
C GLY A 40 -38.19 3.64 -34.90
N THR A 41 -39.51 3.50 -34.70
CA THR A 41 -40.62 3.58 -35.65
C THR A 41 -41.96 3.78 -34.92
N GLY A 42 -42.83 4.67 -35.44
CA GLY A 42 -44.26 4.68 -35.12
C GLY A 42 -44.81 6.05 -34.77
N ALA A 43 -45.78 6.52 -35.56
CA ALA A 43 -46.44 7.82 -35.50
C ALA A 43 -47.31 8.09 -34.24
N ASN A 44 -46.99 7.54 -33.07
CA ASN A 44 -47.71 7.77 -31.81
C ASN A 44 -46.82 7.53 -30.57
N ALA A 45 -45.59 8.05 -30.55
CA ALA A 45 -44.71 7.92 -29.38
C ALA A 45 -44.63 9.24 -28.58
N GLN A 46 -45.70 9.57 -27.84
CA GLN A 46 -45.64 10.46 -26.68
C GLN A 46 -44.95 9.78 -25.48
N VAL A 47 -43.80 9.14 -25.69
CA VAL A 47 -43.02 8.56 -24.58
C VAL A 47 -41.79 9.41 -24.38
N GLY A 48 -42.00 10.53 -23.68
CA GLY A 48 -40.91 11.23 -23.00
C GLY A 48 -40.18 10.21 -22.12
N GLN A 49 -38.93 9.96 -22.48
CA GLN A 49 -38.03 9.03 -21.81
C GLN A 49 -37.93 9.36 -20.32
N ASN A 50 -38.65 8.60 -19.50
CA ASN A 50 -38.46 8.58 -18.05
C ASN A 50 -37.73 7.28 -17.74
N VAL A 51 -36.40 7.36 -17.53
CA VAL A 51 -35.68 6.24 -16.91
C VAL A 51 -35.93 6.35 -15.41
N ALA A 52 -36.80 5.49 -14.90
CA ALA A 52 -37.09 5.37 -13.48
C ALA A 52 -36.27 4.20 -12.92
N ALA A 53 -35.31 4.49 -12.05
CA ALA A 53 -34.62 3.48 -11.25
C ALA A 53 -35.11 3.59 -9.81
N GLU A 54 -35.54 2.47 -9.24
CA GLU A 54 -35.96 2.37 -7.85
C GLU A 54 -34.89 1.58 -7.09
N ILE A 55 -34.11 2.29 -6.28
CA ILE A 55 -33.09 1.68 -5.42
C ILE A 55 -33.40 2.13 -4.00
N ALA A 56 -33.68 1.16 -3.11
CA ALA A 56 -33.91 1.37 -1.68
C ALA A 56 -35.02 2.39 -1.33
N GLY A 57 -36.15 2.36 -2.03
CA GLY A 57 -37.31 3.21 -1.76
C GLY A 57 -37.20 4.65 -2.26
N ALA A 58 -36.07 5.04 -2.85
CA ALA A 58 -35.90 6.31 -3.54
C ALA A 58 -36.21 6.13 -5.04
N LYS A 59 -37.24 6.84 -5.53
CA LYS A 59 -37.64 6.83 -6.94
C LYS A 59 -36.88 7.93 -7.69
N PHE A 60 -35.83 7.55 -8.42
CA PHE A 60 -35.10 8.48 -9.27
C PHE A 60 -35.66 8.44 -10.69
N THR A 61 -36.28 9.54 -11.14
CA THR A 61 -36.72 9.71 -12.52
C THR A 61 -35.78 10.68 -13.23
N LEU A 62 -34.91 10.18 -14.11
CA LEU A 62 -34.16 11.05 -15.02
C LEU A 62 -35.06 11.39 -16.22
N ARG A 63 -35.44 12.66 -16.32
CA ARG A 63 -36.01 13.27 -17.53
C ARG A 63 -34.90 13.91 -18.34
N ASN A 64 -34.88 13.67 -19.66
CA ASN A 64 -33.93 14.28 -20.60
C ASN A 64 -32.44 14.00 -20.32
N ALA A 65 -32.11 12.78 -19.88
CA ALA A 65 -30.71 12.35 -19.89
C ALA A 65 -30.29 12.11 -21.35
N ALA A 66 -29.63 13.09 -21.97
CA ALA A 66 -29.02 12.87 -23.27
C ALA A 66 -28.07 11.65 -23.14
N PRO A 67 -28.10 10.66 -24.04
CA PRO A 67 -27.26 9.46 -23.91
C PRO A 67 -25.78 9.76 -23.63
N GLY A 68 -25.27 10.91 -24.10
CA GLY A 68 -23.93 11.41 -23.80
C GLY A 68 -23.65 11.68 -22.32
N THR A 69 -24.63 12.11 -21.51
CA THR A 69 -24.41 12.34 -20.07
C THR A 69 -24.20 11.03 -19.32
N CYS A 70 -24.85 9.94 -19.73
CA CYS A 70 -24.65 8.63 -19.10
C CYS A 70 -23.24 8.08 -19.38
N PHE A 71 -22.73 8.23 -20.61
CA PHE A 71 -21.37 7.81 -20.96
C PHE A 71 -20.30 8.71 -20.32
N ALA A 72 -20.54 10.02 -20.23
CA ALA A 72 -19.65 10.94 -19.52
C ALA A 72 -19.60 10.62 -18.02
N LEU A 73 -20.75 10.34 -17.40
CA LEU A 73 -20.83 9.94 -16.00
C LEU A 73 -20.07 8.63 -15.77
N PHE A 74 -20.29 7.62 -16.61
CA PHE A 74 -19.57 6.36 -16.55
C PHE A 74 -18.04 6.56 -16.67
N GLY A 75 -17.58 7.34 -17.65
CA GLY A 75 -16.17 7.67 -17.81
C GLY A 75 -15.59 8.39 -16.59
N SER A 76 -16.33 9.35 -16.01
CA SER A 76 -15.90 10.07 -14.80
C SER A 76 -15.81 9.17 -13.57
N ILE A 77 -16.73 8.20 -13.42
CA ILE A 77 -16.71 7.22 -12.33
C ILE A 77 -15.51 6.29 -12.48
N VAL A 78 -15.22 5.79 -13.69
CA VAL A 78 -14.04 4.94 -13.94
C VAL A 78 -12.75 5.68 -13.60
N ILE A 79 -12.62 6.95 -14.01
CA ILE A 79 -11.46 7.79 -13.66
C ILE A 79 -11.37 8.01 -12.14
N ALA A 80 -12.49 8.31 -11.47
CA ALA A 80 -12.52 8.52 -10.03
C ALA A 80 -12.15 7.26 -9.24
N VAL A 81 -12.67 6.09 -9.64
CA VAL A 81 -12.32 4.80 -9.04
C VAL A 81 -10.84 4.52 -9.24
N MET A 82 -10.28 4.74 -10.43
CA MET A 82 -8.84 4.55 -10.69
C MET A 82 -7.96 5.47 -9.84
N PHE A 83 -8.39 6.70 -9.56
CA PHE A 83 -7.71 7.61 -8.64
C PHE A 83 -7.75 7.09 -7.18
N LEU A 84 -8.86 6.47 -6.79
CA LEU A 84 -9.07 5.96 -5.42
C LEU A 84 -8.39 4.61 -5.17
N THR A 85 -8.38 3.72 -6.16
CA THR A 85 -7.78 2.38 -6.02
C THR A 85 -6.26 2.38 -6.16
N GLY A 86 -5.64 3.48 -6.61
CA GLY A 86 -4.20 3.55 -6.82
C GLY A 86 -3.74 2.73 -8.05
N GLY A 87 -2.49 2.95 -8.46
CA GLY A 87 -1.90 2.23 -9.60
C GLY A 87 -1.66 0.74 -9.30
N PRO A 88 -1.56 -0.11 -10.34
CA PRO A 88 -1.34 -1.55 -10.18
C PRO A 88 -0.05 -1.85 -9.42
N GLU A 89 -0.17 -2.68 -8.39
CA GLU A 89 0.92 -3.13 -7.51
C GLU A 89 1.76 -4.18 -8.24
N GLY A 90 3.02 -3.85 -8.54
CA GLY A 90 4.02 -4.81 -9.01
C GLY A 90 4.87 -5.27 -7.84
N THR A 91 4.66 -6.50 -7.37
CA THR A 91 5.57 -7.16 -6.42
C THR A 91 6.74 -7.75 -7.22
N PHE A 92 7.93 -7.20 -7.06
CA PHE A 92 9.15 -7.77 -7.62
C PHE A 92 9.92 -8.49 -6.51
N GLU A 93 10.13 -9.79 -6.68
CA GLU A 93 11.14 -10.52 -5.93
C GLU A 93 12.52 -10.15 -6.50
N VAL A 94 13.39 -9.56 -5.68
CA VAL A 94 14.79 -9.28 -6.06
C VAL A 94 15.59 -10.57 -5.84
N PRO A 95 16.10 -11.25 -6.89
CA PRO A 95 16.62 -12.61 -6.74
C PRO A 95 18.00 -12.72 -6.07
N GLU A 96 18.69 -11.62 -5.75
CA GLU A 96 20.11 -11.70 -5.36
C GLU A 96 20.44 -11.42 -3.89
N THR A 97 19.46 -11.24 -2.99
CA THR A 97 19.80 -11.14 -1.57
C THR A 97 18.67 -11.60 -0.65
N GLY A 98 18.58 -12.92 -0.45
CA GLY A 98 18.01 -13.53 0.75
C GLY A 98 16.64 -13.00 1.22
N GLY A 99 15.65 -12.91 0.33
CA GLY A 99 14.25 -12.74 0.72
C GLY A 99 13.81 -11.34 1.13
N ALA A 100 14.61 -10.29 0.90
CA ALA A 100 14.17 -8.92 1.15
C ALA A 100 13.23 -8.43 0.03
N ILE A 101 11.93 -8.38 0.33
CA ILE A 101 10.92 -7.77 -0.54
C ILE A 101 11.06 -6.25 -0.43
N THR A 102 11.72 -5.61 -1.39
CA THR A 102 11.78 -4.15 -1.46
C THR A 102 10.51 -3.60 -2.11
N THR A 103 9.51 -3.26 -1.31
CA THR A 103 8.32 -2.55 -1.79
C THR A 103 8.65 -1.08 -2.07
N LEU A 104 8.77 -0.72 -3.36
CA LEU A 104 8.78 0.68 -3.79
C LEU A 104 7.36 1.25 -3.70
N ARG A 105 6.97 1.71 -2.52
CA ARG A 105 5.60 2.14 -2.21
C ARG A 105 5.39 3.62 -2.52
N GLY A 106 4.23 3.94 -3.10
CA GLY A 106 3.77 5.31 -3.26
C GLY A 106 3.56 5.99 -1.90
N ASP A 107 4.48 6.90 -1.58
CA ASP A 107 4.41 7.96 -0.57
C ASP A 107 4.06 7.55 0.88
N GLU A 108 4.65 6.46 1.38
CA GLU A 108 4.63 6.13 2.82
C GLU A 108 5.08 7.30 3.69
N ALA A 109 6.04 8.08 3.19
CA ALA A 109 6.50 9.30 3.86
C ALA A 109 5.34 10.30 4.06
N ALA A 110 4.52 10.57 3.04
CA ALA A 110 3.33 11.39 3.22
C ALA A 110 2.28 10.74 4.13
N GLN A 111 2.13 9.40 4.12
CA GLN A 111 1.21 8.71 5.02
C GLN A 111 1.64 8.86 6.49
N ILE A 112 2.93 8.66 6.79
CA ILE A 112 3.50 8.89 8.13
C ILE A 112 3.27 10.34 8.54
N GLN A 113 3.60 11.31 7.67
CA GLN A 113 3.38 12.73 7.94
C GLN A 113 1.89 13.06 8.17
N SER A 114 1.00 12.45 7.39
CA SER A 114 -0.45 12.61 7.53
C SER A 114 -0.94 12.12 8.90
N HIS A 115 -0.52 10.91 9.31
CA HIS A 115 -0.84 10.37 10.63
C HIS A 115 -0.34 11.25 11.76
N VAL A 116 0.90 11.77 11.67
CA VAL A 116 1.46 12.68 12.68
C VAL A 116 0.65 13.98 12.75
N ARG A 117 0.34 14.62 11.62
CA ARG A 117 -0.46 15.86 11.59
C ARG A 117 -1.86 15.65 12.18
N LEU A 118 -2.51 14.53 11.84
CA LEU A 118 -3.82 14.19 12.36
C LEU A 118 -3.77 13.93 13.87
N ALA A 119 -2.79 13.17 14.37
CA ALA A 119 -2.61 12.93 15.79
C ALA A 119 -2.44 14.23 16.58
N LEU A 120 -1.64 15.18 16.07
CA LEU A 120 -1.47 16.50 16.68
C LEU A 120 -2.76 17.32 16.68
N ALA A 121 -3.55 17.25 15.60
CA ALA A 121 -4.85 17.93 15.53
C ALA A 121 -5.86 17.36 16.54
N LEU A 122 -5.90 16.04 16.70
CA LEU A 122 -6.73 15.35 17.70
C LEU A 122 -6.31 15.73 19.12
N LEU A 123 -5.00 15.80 19.38
CA LEU A 123 -4.48 16.20 20.68
C LEU A 123 -4.89 17.64 21.04
N LYS A 124 -4.84 18.57 20.07
CA LYS A 124 -5.31 19.96 20.27
C LYS A 124 -6.81 20.06 20.55
N ARG A 125 -7.61 19.09 20.12
CA ARG A 125 -9.05 19.00 20.38
C ARG A 125 -9.38 18.31 21.72
N GLY A 126 -8.37 17.83 22.45
CA GLY A 126 -8.56 17.06 23.68
C GLY A 126 -8.88 15.58 23.47
N GLU A 127 -8.83 15.08 22.23
CA GLU A 127 -9.13 13.70 21.86
C GLU A 127 -7.89 12.79 22.04
N SER A 128 -7.33 12.74 23.25
CA SER A 128 -6.04 12.08 23.54
C SER A 128 -6.00 10.59 23.16
N SER A 129 -7.09 9.85 23.37
CA SER A 129 -7.15 8.42 23.02
C SER A 129 -7.03 8.20 21.51
N GLN A 130 -7.71 9.02 20.70
CA GLN A 130 -7.65 8.92 19.25
C GLN A 130 -6.31 9.43 18.70
N ALA A 131 -5.75 10.47 19.32
CA ALA A 131 -4.43 10.98 19.00
C ALA A 131 -3.36 9.87 19.16
N ASN A 132 -3.39 9.15 20.29
CA ASN A 132 -2.48 8.04 20.55
C ASN A 132 -2.64 6.91 19.54
N LEU A 133 -3.87 6.50 19.24
CA LEU A 133 -4.13 5.46 18.23
C LEU A 133 -3.58 5.86 16.86
N THR A 134 -3.79 7.12 16.46
CA THR A 134 -3.34 7.65 15.17
C THR A 134 -1.82 7.76 15.10
N ALA A 135 -1.17 8.20 16.18
CA ALA A 135 0.28 8.24 16.28
C ALA A 135 0.88 6.83 16.18
N HIS A 136 0.25 5.84 16.83
CA HIS A 136 0.70 4.46 16.78
C HIS A 136 0.63 3.88 15.36
N LYS A 137 -0.42 4.19 14.58
CA LYS A 137 -0.48 3.81 13.16
C LYS A 137 0.68 4.39 12.35
N GLY A 138 1.02 5.66 12.59
CA GLY A 138 2.19 6.28 11.96
C GLY A 138 3.51 5.58 12.34
N LEU A 139 3.67 5.20 13.61
CA LEU A 139 4.83 4.44 14.08
C LEU A 139 4.92 3.04 13.44
N GLN A 140 3.78 2.36 13.27
CA GLN A 140 3.75 1.05 12.61
C GLN A 140 4.26 1.13 11.16
N LEU A 141 3.96 2.21 10.44
CA LEU A 141 4.50 2.45 9.09
C LEU A 141 6.01 2.78 9.12
N LEU A 142 6.51 3.34 10.21
CA LEU A 142 7.93 3.69 10.37
C LEU A 142 8.79 2.48 10.78
N ALA A 143 8.22 1.50 11.49
CA ALA A 143 8.97 0.38 12.08
C ALA A 143 9.84 -0.41 11.07
N PRO A 144 9.37 -0.75 9.86
CA PRO A 144 10.21 -1.40 8.85
C PRO A 144 11.46 -0.58 8.50
N HIS A 145 11.30 0.75 8.34
CA HIS A 145 12.41 1.64 8.02
C HIS A 145 13.44 1.73 9.14
N LEU A 146 13.01 1.70 10.40
CA LEU A 146 13.92 1.65 11.55
C LEU A 146 14.73 0.34 11.55
N ASN A 147 14.06 -0.79 11.27
CA ASN A 147 14.70 -2.08 11.14
C ASN A 147 15.73 -2.10 10.00
N ASP A 148 15.38 -1.58 8.83
CA ASP A 148 16.26 -1.56 7.66
C ASP A 148 17.50 -0.70 7.88
N VAL A 149 17.34 0.48 8.47
CA VAL A 149 18.48 1.34 8.84
C VAL A 149 19.33 0.67 9.92
N ALA A 150 18.72 0.00 10.90
CA ALA A 150 19.47 -0.76 11.90
C ALA A 150 20.33 -1.86 11.27
N TRP A 151 19.77 -2.62 10.32
CA TRP A 151 20.49 -3.65 9.58
C TRP A 151 21.66 -3.07 8.79
N VAL A 152 21.43 -1.99 8.04
CA VAL A 152 22.47 -1.32 7.24
C VAL A 152 23.59 -0.79 8.15
N LEU A 153 23.26 -0.12 9.25
CA LEU A 153 24.25 0.40 10.19
C LEU A 153 25.05 -0.73 10.82
N MET A 154 24.41 -1.81 11.25
CA MET A 154 25.10 -2.98 11.79
C MET A 154 26.08 -3.60 10.79
N LYS A 155 25.71 -3.68 9.51
CA LYS A 155 26.59 -4.26 8.48
C LYS A 155 27.73 -3.32 8.05
N THR A 156 27.51 -2.01 8.06
CA THR A 156 28.51 -1.02 7.61
C THR A 156 29.40 -0.52 8.74
N ASN A 157 28.87 -0.42 9.96
CA ASN A 157 29.56 0.04 11.15
C ASN A 157 29.03 -0.71 12.42
N PRO A 158 29.52 -1.94 12.69
CA PRO A 158 29.03 -2.78 13.79
C PRO A 158 29.11 -2.14 15.19
N GLU A 159 30.07 -1.25 15.40
CA GLU A 159 30.29 -0.55 16.66
C GLU A 159 29.29 0.60 16.89
N GLU A 160 28.48 0.95 15.88
CA GLU A 160 27.53 2.06 15.93
C GLU A 160 26.43 1.81 16.98
N PRO A 161 26.34 2.63 18.05
CA PRO A 161 25.31 2.47 19.08
C PRO A 161 23.90 2.69 18.55
N LEU A 162 23.75 3.46 17.47
CA LEU A 162 22.45 3.75 16.86
C LEU A 162 21.77 2.51 16.28
N ALA A 163 22.52 1.51 15.77
CA ALA A 163 21.93 0.31 15.17
C ALA A 163 20.99 -0.43 16.14
N GLY A 164 21.42 -0.64 17.39
CA GLY A 164 20.62 -1.32 18.40
C GLY A 164 19.43 -0.49 18.88
N LEU A 165 19.59 0.84 19.02
CA LEU A 165 18.46 1.70 19.38
C LEU A 165 17.34 1.64 18.34
N LEU A 166 17.70 1.61 17.05
CA LEU A 166 16.75 1.50 15.96
C LEU A 166 16.08 0.12 15.91
N ALA A 167 16.85 -0.96 16.08
CA ALA A 167 16.32 -2.32 16.14
C ALA A 167 15.37 -2.53 17.34
N GLU A 168 15.75 -2.04 18.52
CA GLU A 168 14.90 -2.07 19.73
C GLU A 168 13.61 -1.27 19.52
N SER A 169 13.70 -0.11 18.86
CA SER A 169 12.53 0.71 18.54
C SER A 169 11.57 -0.01 17.59
N ALA A 170 12.09 -0.68 16.55
CA ALA A 170 11.27 -1.47 15.63
C ALA A 170 10.52 -2.60 16.36
N VAL A 171 11.22 -3.36 17.22
CA VAL A 171 10.62 -4.42 18.04
C VAL A 171 9.63 -3.87 19.07
N ALA A 172 9.90 -2.70 19.66
CA ALA A 172 8.97 -2.08 20.61
C ALA A 172 7.65 -1.66 19.93
N ILE A 173 7.71 -1.23 18.67
CA ILE A 173 6.53 -0.86 17.89
C ILE A 173 5.76 -2.10 17.43
N ASN A 174 6.46 -3.12 16.91
CA ASN A 174 5.87 -4.38 16.48
C ASN A 174 6.58 -5.59 17.12
N PRO A 175 6.17 -6.01 18.33
CA PRO A 175 6.88 -7.04 19.09
C PRO A 175 6.66 -8.47 18.60
N LEU A 176 5.76 -8.66 17.63
CA LEU A 176 5.42 -9.97 17.04
C LEU A 176 5.96 -10.10 15.61
N ASP A 177 6.80 -9.17 15.16
CA ASP A 177 7.48 -9.31 13.88
C ASP A 177 8.77 -10.12 14.05
N ALA A 178 8.80 -11.31 13.45
CA ALA A 178 9.95 -12.20 13.54
C ALA A 178 11.21 -11.61 12.88
N ASN A 179 11.06 -10.81 11.81
CA ASN A 179 12.19 -10.18 11.14
C ASN A 179 12.81 -9.09 12.00
N PHE A 180 12.00 -8.30 12.72
CA PHE A 180 12.53 -7.27 13.62
C PHE A 180 13.27 -7.88 14.80
N LEU A 181 12.73 -8.98 15.34
CA LEU A 181 13.40 -9.74 16.39
C LEU A 181 14.72 -10.36 15.89
N HIS A 182 14.75 -10.87 14.66
CA HIS A 182 15.97 -11.37 14.04
C HIS A 182 17.04 -10.27 13.91
N THR A 183 16.70 -9.11 13.34
CA THR A 183 17.64 -7.97 13.25
C THR A 183 18.17 -7.55 14.62
N LEU A 184 17.30 -7.44 15.62
CA LEU A 184 17.72 -7.11 16.99
C LEU A 184 18.68 -8.17 17.55
N SER A 185 18.42 -9.45 17.30
CA SER A 185 19.30 -10.54 17.75
C SER A 185 20.68 -10.47 17.10
N GLU A 186 20.76 -10.12 15.83
CA GLU A 186 22.02 -9.97 15.09
C GLU A 186 22.82 -8.78 15.64
N VAL A 187 22.15 -7.64 15.91
CA VAL A 187 22.79 -6.48 16.54
C VAL A 187 23.32 -6.81 17.94
N GLN A 188 22.54 -7.53 18.75
CA GLN A 188 22.96 -7.99 20.08
C GLN A 188 24.19 -8.89 20.01
N PHE A 189 24.21 -9.81 19.04
CA PHE A 189 25.33 -10.72 18.83
C PHE A 189 26.61 -9.97 18.44
N HIS A 190 26.51 -9.02 17.51
CA HIS A 190 27.63 -8.18 17.09
C HIS A 190 28.20 -7.31 18.22
N ARG A 191 27.39 -6.93 19.21
CA ARG A 191 27.81 -6.19 20.41
C ARG A 191 28.37 -7.07 21.52
N GLY A 192 28.48 -8.37 21.29
CA GLY A 192 28.95 -9.34 22.29
C GLY A 192 27.89 -9.77 23.31
N ASP A 193 26.64 -9.29 23.23
CA ASP A 193 25.54 -9.78 24.08
C ASP A 193 24.89 -11.03 23.47
N GLN A 194 25.69 -12.09 23.38
CA GLN A 194 25.30 -13.36 22.79
C GLN A 194 24.10 -14.00 23.53
N LYS A 195 24.02 -13.81 24.85
CA LYS A 195 22.93 -14.38 25.67
C LYS A 195 21.59 -13.73 25.33
N SER A 196 21.54 -12.41 25.21
CA SER A 196 20.32 -11.71 24.77
C SER A 196 20.00 -12.04 23.33
N ALA A 197 21.01 -12.13 22.44
CA ALA A 197 20.82 -12.50 21.04
C ALA A 197 20.08 -13.84 20.89
N ILE A 198 20.55 -14.90 21.56
CA ILE A 198 19.89 -16.21 21.54
C ILE A 198 18.47 -16.15 22.07
N LYS A 199 18.24 -15.40 23.17
CA LYS A 199 16.90 -15.23 23.73
C LYS A 199 15.96 -14.54 22.75
N THR A 200 16.42 -13.49 22.07
CA THR A 200 15.64 -12.74 21.08
C THR A 200 15.37 -13.59 19.84
N LEU A 201 16.38 -14.29 19.32
CA LEU A 201 16.24 -15.18 18.15
C LEU A 201 15.33 -16.38 18.44
N THR A 202 15.32 -16.88 19.68
CA THR A 202 14.35 -17.90 20.12
C THR A 202 12.91 -17.37 20.06
N ARG A 203 12.67 -16.09 20.39
CA ARG A 203 11.35 -15.47 20.21
C ARG A 203 10.97 -15.34 18.74
N ALA A 204 11.91 -14.96 17.87
CA ALA A 204 11.70 -14.92 16.43
C ALA A 204 11.29 -16.30 15.90
N GLN A 205 12.01 -17.35 16.30
CA GLN A 205 11.73 -18.75 15.93
C GLN A 205 10.37 -19.25 16.41
N ALA A 206 9.90 -18.78 17.57
CA ALA A 206 8.58 -19.13 18.08
C ALA A 206 7.43 -18.52 17.26
N ILE A 207 7.69 -17.40 16.57
CA ILE A 207 6.73 -16.73 15.68
C ILE A 207 6.84 -17.31 14.26
N ASP A 208 8.07 -17.44 13.75
CA ASP A 208 8.37 -17.98 12.44
C ASP A 208 9.41 -19.13 12.55
N PRO A 209 8.99 -20.39 12.34
CA PRO A 209 9.88 -21.53 12.39
C PRO A 209 11.07 -21.49 11.42
N ALA A 210 11.07 -20.64 10.38
CA ALA A 210 12.18 -20.49 9.46
C ALA A 210 13.50 -20.09 10.14
N PHE A 211 13.43 -19.45 11.31
CA PHE A 211 14.60 -19.06 12.10
C PHE A 211 15.25 -20.22 12.88
N ALA A 212 14.70 -21.44 12.83
CA ALA A 212 15.23 -22.58 13.59
C ALA A 212 16.67 -22.95 13.21
N GLU A 213 17.00 -22.95 11.92
CA GLU A 213 18.37 -23.26 11.46
C GLU A 213 19.37 -22.20 11.93
N GLN A 214 18.98 -20.93 11.81
CA GLN A 214 19.81 -19.80 12.22
C GLN A 214 20.05 -19.81 13.73
N LEU A 215 19.02 -20.13 14.53
CA LEU A 215 19.14 -20.31 15.98
C LEU A 215 20.11 -21.44 16.34
N ALA A 216 20.04 -22.57 15.65
CA ALA A 216 20.97 -23.69 15.87
C ALA A 216 22.42 -23.27 15.58
N ARG A 217 22.64 -22.57 14.46
CA ARG A 217 23.96 -22.04 14.06
C ARG A 217 24.53 -21.06 15.09
N ARG A 218 23.74 -20.09 15.55
CA ARG A 218 24.17 -19.13 16.58
C ARG A 218 24.49 -19.81 17.92
N ARG A 219 23.78 -20.89 18.28
CA ARG A 219 24.07 -21.64 19.50
C ARG A 219 25.40 -22.40 19.42
N SER A 220 25.75 -22.96 18.26
CA SER A 220 27.06 -23.62 18.11
C SER A 220 28.21 -22.64 18.21
N GLU A 221 28.08 -21.42 17.67
CA GLU A 221 29.12 -20.37 17.71
C GLU A 221 29.47 -19.87 19.13
N ILE A 222 28.65 -20.17 20.15
CA ILE A 222 28.88 -19.77 21.54
C ILE A 222 29.57 -20.89 22.34
N VAL A 223 29.46 -22.13 21.87
CA VAL A 223 29.97 -23.32 22.58
C VAL A 223 31.43 -23.62 22.19
N ASP A 224 31.87 -23.14 21.04
CA ASP A 224 33.27 -23.19 20.57
C ASP A 224 34.11 -22.01 21.08
#